data_AF-A0A8M1PUR5-F1
#
_entry.id   AF-A0A8M1PUR5-F1
#
_cell.length_a   1.000
_cell.length_b   1.000
_cell.length_c   1.000
_cell.angle_alpha   90.00
_cell.angle_beta   90.00
_cell.angle_gamma   90.00
#
_symmetry.space_group_name_H-M   'P 1'
#
loop_
_entity.id
_entity.type
_entity.pdbx_description
1 polymer ?
#
loop_
_entity_poly.entity_id
_entity_poly.type
_entity_poly.pdbx_seq_one_letter_code
_entity_poly.pdbx_strand_id
1 'polypeptide(L)'
;MMQYEKNGSSENIMEMDLESEEKMSFRKGHQYRRKNSILVFLAAVCVFIFMVMTLVNLLHQQRKFSELESWIYSHTSNITSISSHLQTTDEKEMFNIQAWMTNLTSSLSSITSKQKENLQKMERQQDLTNAEVKSLSSAVSALASKIDASVSNQDQKRAEIKNTLESLQSSVTSLQSDLQSKQSDFDSLSSSMIEMKSSVSDLTSSVTALSSKLSATKQDVSQTTEVKSLINSLSSAVSALNNAVNDQKEKQAETERSLESLKSAIQSDQQNKQRDMDSLSSSMSELKSSASDLTSSVTALSSQLSAAMEQQEVKSLMNSLSSAVSALTSKLSETDSLSSSLNELKSSVSDLSSSIAALSSKQQSSEERILNALKGLMSNTSAKTADVPVKSCKSGWIVYKSSCFFFSETQVSWSEARDYCKQQEASLLKIQDDNEEWSFLKNHTIPKHYWVGLTDQNTGQWRWVDETPYSINKERWNQGQPDDWKNHGLGEEGEDCGHISYTGKLNDIHCSTKIRFICRN
;
A
#
# COMPACT_ATOMS: atom_id res chain seq x y z
N MET A 1 -3.26 76.73 -5.05
CA MET A 1 -2.89 78.04 -4.47
C MET A 1 -1.55 78.48 -5.05
N MET A 2 -1.57 79.22 -6.15
CA MET A 2 -0.48 80.12 -6.53
C MET A 2 -1.15 81.21 -7.37
N GLN A 3 -1.20 82.39 -6.77
CA GLN A 3 -1.74 83.62 -7.33
C GLN A 3 -0.86 84.03 -8.52
N TYR A 4 -1.45 84.20 -9.69
CA TYR A 4 -0.89 85.01 -10.76
C TYR A 4 -1.88 86.14 -11.03
N GLU A 5 -1.84 87.13 -10.12
CA GLU A 5 -2.26 88.49 -10.40
C GLU A 5 -1.18 89.09 -11.31
N LYS A 6 -1.46 89.19 -12.61
CA LYS A 6 -0.67 90.02 -13.52
C LYS A 6 -1.56 91.11 -14.08
N ASN A 7 -1.59 92.20 -13.30
CA ASN A 7 -1.53 93.59 -13.71
C ASN A 7 -2.07 93.89 -15.11
N GLY A 8 -3.28 94.44 -15.13
CA GLY A 8 -3.65 95.44 -16.10
C GLY A 8 -2.86 96.75 -15.91
N SER A 9 -3.12 97.66 -16.85
CA SER A 9 -2.64 99.04 -16.94
C SER A 9 -1.33 99.24 -17.73
N SER A 10 -1.45 99.15 -19.05
CA SER A 10 -0.58 99.87 -20.00
C SER A 10 -1.28 100.02 -21.36
N GLU A 11 -2.52 100.53 -21.37
CA GLU A 11 -3.27 100.78 -22.61
C GLU A 11 -3.54 102.28 -22.87
N ASN A 12 -2.94 103.19 -22.10
CA ASN A 12 -3.16 104.65 -22.22
C ASN A 12 -1.89 105.47 -22.52
N ILE A 13 -0.97 104.98 -23.37
CA ILE A 13 0.24 105.74 -23.76
C ILE A 13 0.38 105.93 -25.28
N MET A 14 -0.61 105.60 -26.11
CA MET A 14 -0.54 105.83 -27.58
C MET A 14 -1.41 106.98 -28.12
N GLU A 15 -2.09 107.74 -27.27
CA GLU A 15 -2.95 108.86 -27.73
C GLU A 15 -2.34 110.26 -27.50
N MET A 16 -1.08 110.35 -27.07
CA MET A 16 -0.44 111.65 -26.80
C MET A 16 0.40 112.25 -27.94
N ASP A 17 0.68 111.52 -29.03
CA ASP A 17 1.62 112.02 -30.05
C ASP A 17 0.99 112.51 -31.36
N LEU A 18 -0.26 112.15 -31.67
CA LEU A 18 -0.95 112.67 -32.87
C LEU A 18 -1.46 114.11 -32.71
N GLU A 19 -1.73 114.58 -31.50
CA GLU A 19 -2.08 116.00 -31.27
C GLU A 19 -0.88 116.95 -31.39
N SER A 20 0.35 116.46 -31.29
CA SER A 20 1.55 117.31 -31.32
C SER A 20 1.90 117.76 -32.75
N GLU A 21 1.71 116.88 -33.75
CA GLU A 21 2.02 117.18 -35.15
C GLU A 21 0.96 118.07 -35.81
N GLU A 22 -0.31 117.91 -35.46
CA GLU A 22 -1.36 118.83 -35.94
C GLU A 22 -1.16 120.23 -35.36
N LYS A 23 -0.73 120.35 -34.09
CA LYS A 23 -0.39 121.65 -33.47
C LYS A 23 0.88 122.28 -34.06
N MET A 24 1.86 121.50 -34.55
CA MET A 24 3.05 122.04 -35.22
C MET A 24 2.80 122.44 -36.69
N SER A 25 2.00 121.69 -37.44
CA SER A 25 1.60 122.07 -38.80
C SER A 25 0.68 123.30 -38.79
N PHE A 26 -0.20 123.40 -37.79
CA PHE A 26 -1.02 124.57 -37.54
C PHE A 26 -0.17 125.80 -37.19
N ARG A 27 0.90 125.65 -36.39
CA ARG A 27 1.84 126.75 -36.07
C ARG A 27 2.61 127.27 -37.29
N LYS A 28 3.01 126.40 -38.22
CA LYS A 28 3.72 126.81 -39.44
C LYS A 28 2.79 127.46 -40.47
N GLY A 29 1.55 126.95 -40.61
CA GLY A 29 0.50 127.61 -41.39
C GLY A 29 0.16 129.00 -40.86
N HIS A 30 0.14 129.17 -39.54
CA HIS A 30 -0.14 130.46 -38.90
C HIS A 30 0.99 131.49 -39.08
N GLN A 31 2.25 131.06 -39.22
CA GLN A 31 3.37 131.97 -39.53
C GLN A 31 3.37 132.44 -40.98
N TYR A 32 3.01 131.57 -41.94
CA TYR A 32 2.93 131.97 -43.35
C TYR A 32 1.72 132.87 -43.62
N ARG A 33 0.55 132.58 -43.01
CA ARG A 33 -0.62 133.49 -43.04
C ARG A 33 -0.33 134.83 -42.38
N ARG A 34 0.43 134.87 -41.26
CA ARG A 34 0.85 136.13 -40.63
C ARG A 34 1.77 136.95 -41.53
N LYS A 35 2.73 136.33 -42.23
CA LYS A 35 3.62 137.06 -43.17
C LYS A 35 2.88 137.63 -44.37
N ASN A 36 1.97 136.87 -44.99
CA ASN A 36 1.13 137.39 -46.07
C ASN A 36 0.17 138.48 -45.56
N SER A 37 -0.40 138.32 -44.36
CA SER A 37 -1.25 139.35 -43.76
C SER A 37 -0.47 140.64 -43.48
N ILE A 38 0.76 140.55 -42.96
CA ILE A 38 1.65 141.71 -42.76
C ILE A 38 1.99 142.39 -44.08
N LEU A 39 2.29 141.62 -45.14
CA LEU A 39 2.56 142.18 -46.48
C LEU A 39 1.35 142.90 -47.08
N VAL A 40 0.15 142.33 -46.94
CA VAL A 40 -1.11 142.98 -47.37
C VAL A 40 -1.38 144.22 -46.53
N PHE A 41 -1.13 144.18 -45.21
CA PHE A 41 -1.25 145.36 -44.34
C PHE A 41 -0.25 146.45 -44.71
N LEU A 42 1.02 146.11 -44.97
CA LEU A 42 2.04 147.07 -45.40
C LEU A 42 1.68 147.69 -46.77
N ALA A 43 1.21 146.88 -47.72
CA ALA A 43 0.74 147.38 -49.00
C ALA A 43 -0.47 148.33 -48.83
N ALA A 44 -1.43 147.98 -47.99
CA ALA A 44 -2.59 148.82 -47.69
C ALA A 44 -2.19 150.13 -47.00
N VAL A 45 -1.23 150.10 -46.07
CA VAL A 45 -0.68 151.29 -45.41
C VAL A 45 0.05 152.17 -46.42
N CYS A 46 0.86 151.62 -47.32
CA CYS A 46 1.54 152.38 -48.36
C CYS A 46 0.54 153.07 -49.31
N VAL A 47 -0.53 152.38 -49.72
CA VAL A 47 -1.59 152.97 -50.55
C VAL A 47 -2.33 154.07 -49.80
N PHE A 48 -2.61 153.88 -48.50
CA PHE A 48 -3.27 154.88 -47.67
C PHE A 48 -2.41 156.13 -47.48
N ILE A 49 -1.10 155.98 -47.21
CA ILE A 49 -0.15 157.09 -47.15
C ILE A 49 -0.14 157.84 -48.48
N PHE A 50 -0.13 157.13 -49.61
CA PHE A 50 -0.15 157.75 -50.92
C PHE A 50 -1.45 158.55 -51.15
N MET A 51 -2.62 158.03 -50.78
CA MET A 51 -3.89 158.77 -50.83
C MET A 51 -3.90 160.00 -49.92
N VAL A 52 -3.33 159.90 -48.72
CA VAL A 52 -3.21 161.05 -47.80
C VAL A 52 -2.28 162.10 -48.38
N MET A 53 -1.14 161.71 -48.98
CA MET A 53 -0.21 162.66 -49.61
C MET A 53 -0.83 163.34 -50.84
N THR A 54 -1.59 162.61 -51.66
CA THR A 54 -2.30 163.22 -52.80
C THR A 54 -3.41 164.15 -52.34
N LEU A 55 -4.16 163.80 -51.29
CA LEU A 55 -5.17 164.66 -50.68
C LEU A 55 -4.55 165.92 -50.05
N VAL A 56 -3.44 165.79 -49.32
CA VAL A 56 -2.68 166.93 -48.75
C VAL A 56 -2.15 167.83 -49.85
N ASN A 57 -1.61 167.27 -50.93
CA ASN A 57 -1.17 168.06 -52.08
C ASN A 57 -2.34 168.78 -52.74
N LEU A 58 -3.49 168.12 -52.93
CA LEU A 58 -4.67 168.76 -53.50
C LEU A 58 -5.17 169.90 -52.61
N LEU A 59 -5.24 169.69 -51.29
CA LEU A 59 -5.58 170.73 -50.31
C LEU A 59 -4.56 171.88 -50.30
N HIS A 60 -3.27 171.58 -50.46
CA HIS A 60 -2.21 172.58 -50.53
C HIS A 60 -2.33 173.43 -51.80
N GLN A 61 -2.60 172.80 -52.95
CA GLN A 61 -2.84 173.51 -54.21
C GLN A 61 -4.12 174.36 -54.13
N GLN A 62 -5.19 173.86 -53.52
CA GLN A 62 -6.43 174.61 -53.30
C GLN A 62 -6.20 175.82 -52.38
N ARG A 63 -5.38 175.67 -51.32
CA ARG A 63 -5.00 176.76 -50.42
C ARG A 63 -4.23 177.86 -51.16
N LYS A 64 -3.25 177.49 -51.98
CA LYS A 64 -2.50 178.46 -52.80
C LYS A 64 -3.40 179.17 -53.81
N PHE A 65 -4.38 178.47 -54.38
CA PHE A 65 -5.34 179.09 -55.31
C PHE A 65 -6.26 180.09 -54.59
N SER A 66 -6.71 179.77 -53.37
CA SER A 66 -7.51 180.68 -52.54
C SER A 66 -6.71 181.92 -52.07
N GLU A 67 -5.41 181.74 -51.74
CA GLU A 67 -4.50 182.87 -51.47
C GLU A 67 -4.34 183.77 -52.71
N LEU A 68 -4.27 183.17 -53.90
CA LEU A 68 -4.19 183.91 -55.17
C LEU A 68 -5.50 184.66 -55.48
N GLU A 69 -6.67 184.04 -55.29
CA GLU A 69 -7.96 184.73 -55.44
C GLU A 69 -8.11 185.89 -54.46
N SER A 70 -7.70 185.71 -53.20
CA SER A 70 -7.70 186.78 -52.19
C SER A 70 -6.76 187.93 -52.57
N TRP A 71 -5.57 187.61 -53.11
CA TRP A 71 -4.61 188.60 -53.61
C TRP A 71 -5.15 189.37 -54.83
N ILE A 72 -5.81 188.68 -55.77
CA ILE A 72 -6.45 189.29 -56.95
C ILE A 72 -7.62 190.20 -56.53
N TYR A 73 -8.48 189.77 -55.60
CA TYR A 73 -9.57 190.59 -55.06
C TYR A 73 -9.03 191.85 -54.35
N SER A 74 -7.96 191.71 -53.55
CA SER A 74 -7.29 192.83 -52.88
C SER A 74 -6.69 193.82 -53.88
N HIS A 75 -6.02 193.34 -54.93
CA HIS A 75 -5.44 194.22 -55.96
C HIS A 75 -6.51 194.88 -56.83
N THR A 76 -7.60 194.19 -57.16
CA THR A 76 -8.74 194.76 -57.90
C THR A 76 -9.42 195.86 -57.09
N SER A 77 -9.56 195.68 -55.77
CA SER A 77 -10.06 196.70 -54.85
C SER A 77 -9.12 197.91 -54.76
N ASN A 78 -7.80 197.68 -54.67
CA ASN A 78 -6.82 198.77 -54.68
C ASN A 78 -6.82 199.56 -56.00
N ILE A 79 -6.93 198.89 -57.14
CA ILE A 79 -7.05 199.54 -58.46
C ILE A 79 -8.33 200.39 -58.53
N THR A 80 -9.44 199.89 -57.98
CA THR A 80 -10.71 200.65 -57.89
C THR A 80 -10.55 201.89 -57.00
N SER A 81 -9.80 201.80 -55.90
CA SER A 81 -9.48 202.91 -55.00
C SER A 81 -8.54 203.95 -55.62
N ILE A 82 -7.62 203.54 -56.49
CA ILE A 82 -6.74 204.46 -57.23
C ILE A 82 -7.54 205.21 -58.30
N SER A 83 -8.52 204.56 -58.95
CA SER A 83 -9.43 205.20 -59.91
C SER A 83 -10.18 206.39 -59.30
N SER A 84 -10.62 206.30 -58.04
CA SER A 84 -11.28 207.40 -57.33
C SER A 84 -10.34 208.56 -56.93
N HIS A 85 -9.04 208.31 -56.83
CA HIS A 85 -8.05 209.34 -56.45
C HIS A 85 -7.47 210.12 -57.65
N LEU A 86 -7.61 209.60 -58.87
CA LEU A 86 -7.06 210.20 -60.09
C LEU A 86 -7.82 211.44 -60.60
N GLN A 87 -8.91 211.86 -59.95
CA GLN A 87 -9.68 213.04 -60.37
C GLN A 87 -9.05 214.39 -60.00
N THR A 88 -7.90 214.41 -59.33
CA THR A 88 -7.15 215.65 -59.10
C THR A 88 -5.65 215.37 -59.11
N THR A 89 -5.09 215.06 -60.29
CA THR A 89 -3.64 214.82 -60.44
C THR A 89 -3.10 215.50 -61.70
N ASP A 90 -2.03 216.28 -61.49
CA ASP A 90 -1.30 217.10 -62.45
C ASP A 90 -0.38 216.23 -63.35
N GLU A 91 -0.20 216.58 -64.63
CA GLU A 91 0.31 215.70 -65.72
C GLU A 91 1.67 215.01 -65.43
N LYS A 92 2.51 215.58 -64.56
CA LYS A 92 3.82 215.01 -64.18
C LYS A 92 3.73 213.70 -63.40
N GLU A 93 2.72 213.54 -62.54
CA GLU A 93 2.55 212.30 -61.78
C GLU A 93 2.11 211.14 -62.68
N MET A 94 1.35 211.42 -63.74
CA MET A 94 0.90 210.41 -64.70
C MET A 94 2.07 209.81 -65.49
N PHE A 95 3.07 210.60 -65.88
CA PHE A 95 4.26 210.08 -66.55
C PHE A 95 5.10 209.17 -65.62
N ASN A 96 5.20 209.50 -64.34
CA ASN A 96 5.84 208.62 -63.35
C ASN A 96 5.10 207.29 -63.19
N ILE A 97 3.77 207.30 -63.17
CA ILE A 97 2.96 206.07 -63.12
C ILE A 97 3.18 205.23 -64.37
N GLN A 98 3.25 205.83 -65.56
CA GLN A 98 3.49 205.11 -66.82
C GLN A 98 4.89 204.48 -66.88
N ALA A 99 5.93 205.19 -66.44
CA ALA A 99 7.28 204.64 -66.31
C ALA A 99 7.30 203.46 -65.31
N TRP A 100 6.61 203.60 -64.18
CA TRP A 100 6.47 202.54 -63.19
C TRP A 100 5.75 201.30 -63.77
N MET A 101 4.65 201.50 -64.51
CA MET A 101 3.95 200.41 -65.21
C MET A 101 4.82 199.71 -66.26
N THR A 102 5.65 200.47 -67.00
CA THR A 102 6.55 199.89 -68.02
C THR A 102 7.64 199.03 -67.36
N ASN A 103 8.19 199.50 -66.24
CA ASN A 103 9.17 198.76 -65.46
C ASN A 103 8.56 197.47 -64.85
N LEU A 104 7.34 197.56 -64.31
CA LEU A 104 6.59 196.40 -63.84
C LEU A 104 6.34 195.37 -64.96
N THR A 105 5.99 195.83 -66.17
CA THR A 105 5.76 194.95 -67.32
C THR A 105 7.04 194.22 -67.72
N SER A 106 8.19 194.92 -67.75
CA SER A 106 9.48 194.29 -68.03
C SER A 106 9.89 193.25 -66.98
N SER A 107 9.62 193.56 -65.70
CA SER A 107 9.86 192.66 -64.58
C SER A 107 8.98 191.41 -64.66
N LEU A 108 7.70 191.59 -65.00
CA LEU A 108 6.75 190.49 -65.17
C LEU A 108 7.13 189.58 -66.35
N SER A 109 7.60 190.16 -67.47
CA SER A 109 8.12 189.40 -68.62
C SER A 109 9.35 188.55 -68.25
N SER A 110 10.30 189.13 -67.51
CA SER A 110 11.48 188.43 -67.02
C SER A 110 11.12 187.27 -66.08
N ILE A 111 10.22 187.50 -65.12
CA ILE A 111 9.69 186.47 -64.23
C ILE A 111 9.03 185.35 -65.04
N THR A 112 8.24 185.70 -66.05
CA THR A 112 7.54 184.74 -66.91
C THR A 112 8.52 183.86 -67.69
N SER A 113 9.59 184.43 -68.26
CA SER A 113 10.60 183.65 -68.99
C SER A 113 11.36 182.71 -68.05
N LYS A 114 11.70 183.18 -66.84
CA LYS A 114 12.38 182.38 -65.83
C LYS A 114 11.50 181.22 -65.34
N GLN A 115 10.21 181.46 -65.15
CA GLN A 115 9.26 180.39 -64.81
C GLN A 115 9.15 179.36 -65.93
N LYS A 116 9.17 179.77 -67.20
CA LYS A 116 9.16 178.84 -68.34
C LYS A 116 10.45 177.98 -68.42
N GLU A 117 11.62 178.58 -68.17
CA GLU A 117 12.89 177.85 -68.08
C GLU A 117 12.89 176.83 -66.94
N ASN A 118 12.38 177.22 -65.76
CA ASN A 118 12.24 176.34 -64.61
C ASN A 118 11.27 175.18 -64.88
N LEU A 119 10.17 175.44 -65.59
CA LEU A 119 9.21 174.41 -66.00
C LEU A 119 9.86 173.37 -66.93
N GLN A 120 10.60 173.82 -67.96
CA GLN A 120 11.32 172.90 -68.85
C GLN A 120 12.42 172.10 -68.16
N LYS A 121 13.07 172.67 -67.13
CA LYS A 121 14.03 171.95 -66.29
C LYS A 121 13.33 170.87 -65.47
N MET A 122 12.17 171.17 -64.90
CA MET A 122 11.35 170.16 -64.21
C MET A 122 10.88 169.05 -65.18
N GLU A 123 10.46 169.39 -66.39
CA GLU A 123 10.05 168.41 -67.42
C GLU A 123 11.20 167.45 -67.79
N ARG A 124 12.41 167.96 -68.09
CA ARG A 124 13.56 167.09 -68.38
C ARG A 124 13.94 166.20 -67.19
N GLN A 125 13.87 166.74 -65.98
CA GLN A 125 14.13 165.95 -64.77
C GLN A 125 13.09 164.85 -64.60
N GLN A 126 11.82 165.15 -64.88
CA GLN A 126 10.74 164.17 -64.87
C GLN A 126 10.96 163.06 -65.91
N ASP A 127 11.43 163.39 -67.12
CA ASP A 127 11.75 162.40 -68.16
C ASP A 127 12.93 161.49 -67.77
N LEU A 128 14.00 162.05 -67.19
CA LEU A 128 15.14 161.27 -66.70
C LEU A 128 14.70 160.32 -65.57
N THR A 129 13.91 160.84 -64.63
CA THR A 129 13.37 160.05 -63.52
C THR A 129 12.44 158.95 -64.05
N ASN A 130 11.63 159.21 -65.08
CA ASN A 130 10.79 158.21 -65.74
C ASN A 130 11.62 157.11 -66.43
N ALA A 131 12.74 157.46 -67.05
CA ALA A 131 13.64 156.47 -67.67
C ALA A 131 14.32 155.58 -66.61
N GLU A 132 14.78 156.15 -65.50
CA GLU A 132 15.32 155.41 -64.35
C GLU A 132 14.26 154.50 -63.72
N VAL A 133 13.04 155.00 -63.52
CA VAL A 133 11.90 154.20 -63.02
C VAL A 133 11.60 153.03 -63.96
N LYS A 134 11.67 153.23 -65.27
CA LYS A 134 11.47 152.14 -66.26
C LYS A 134 12.60 151.10 -66.22
N SER A 135 13.85 151.53 -66.07
CA SER A 135 15.02 150.66 -65.90
C SER A 135 14.92 149.83 -64.62
N LEU A 136 14.64 150.49 -63.49
CA LEU A 136 14.39 149.84 -62.19
C LEU A 136 13.22 148.87 -62.28
N SER A 137 12.12 149.24 -62.95
CA SER A 137 10.99 148.36 -63.20
C SER A 137 11.41 147.08 -63.93
N SER A 138 12.22 147.18 -64.98
CA SER A 138 12.74 146.01 -65.70
C SER A 138 13.67 145.13 -64.85
N ALA A 139 14.52 145.73 -64.02
CA ALA A 139 15.40 145.00 -63.10
C ALA A 139 14.59 144.28 -62.00
N VAL A 140 13.55 144.91 -61.48
CA VAL A 140 12.60 144.29 -60.53
C VAL A 140 11.88 143.13 -61.19
N SER A 141 11.43 143.25 -62.45
CA SER A 141 10.83 142.12 -63.18
C SER A 141 11.80 140.95 -63.38
N ALA A 142 13.08 141.22 -63.68
CA ALA A 142 14.09 140.18 -63.82
C ALA A 142 14.46 139.49 -62.49
N LEU A 143 14.45 140.23 -61.38
CA LEU A 143 14.62 139.64 -60.05
C LEU A 143 13.39 138.83 -59.64
N ALA A 144 12.18 139.31 -59.94
CA ALA A 144 10.95 138.57 -59.69
C ALA A 144 10.96 137.21 -60.41
N SER A 145 11.35 137.17 -61.69
CA SER A 145 11.41 135.90 -62.44
C SER A 145 12.48 134.93 -61.90
N LYS A 146 13.63 135.42 -61.40
CA LYS A 146 14.64 134.59 -60.72
C LYS A 146 14.14 134.04 -59.38
N ILE A 147 13.38 134.84 -58.64
CA ILE A 147 12.74 134.42 -57.38
C ILE A 147 11.72 133.32 -57.70
N ASP A 148 10.85 133.52 -58.71
CA ASP A 148 9.85 132.52 -59.12
C ASP A 148 10.51 131.19 -59.54
N ALA A 149 11.60 131.23 -60.32
CA ALA A 149 12.34 130.03 -60.69
C ALA A 149 12.96 129.31 -59.48
N SER A 150 13.47 130.07 -58.51
CA SER A 150 14.05 129.52 -57.28
C SER A 150 12.98 128.90 -56.37
N VAL A 151 11.82 129.55 -56.27
CA VAL A 151 10.64 129.05 -55.56
C VAL A 151 10.16 127.76 -56.21
N SER A 152 10.04 127.74 -57.55
CA SER A 152 9.63 126.54 -58.30
C SER A 152 10.59 125.35 -58.09
N ASN A 153 11.90 125.57 -58.06
CA ASN A 153 12.89 124.51 -57.77
C ASN A 153 12.76 124.00 -56.30
N GLN A 154 12.48 124.88 -55.35
CA GLN A 154 12.22 124.47 -53.97
C GLN A 154 10.91 123.68 -53.83
N ASP A 155 9.87 124.06 -54.57
CA ASP A 155 8.61 123.33 -54.63
C ASP A 155 8.80 121.92 -55.19
N GLN A 156 9.65 121.76 -56.22
CA GLN A 156 10.01 120.44 -56.74
C GLN A 156 10.73 119.58 -55.68
N LYS A 157 11.76 120.11 -55.02
CA LYS A 157 12.46 119.39 -53.94
C LYS A 157 11.52 119.02 -52.79
N ARG A 158 10.59 119.91 -52.45
CA ARG A 158 9.56 119.67 -51.44
C ARG A 158 8.62 118.53 -51.85
N ALA A 159 8.29 118.42 -53.14
CA ALA A 159 7.50 117.31 -53.67
C ALA A 159 8.27 115.98 -53.63
N GLU A 160 9.56 115.96 -53.98
CA GLU A 160 10.41 114.76 -53.88
C GLU A 160 10.58 114.28 -52.43
N ILE A 161 10.82 115.19 -51.49
CA ILE A 161 10.86 114.87 -50.05
C ILE A 161 9.51 114.34 -49.57
N LYS A 162 8.39 114.89 -50.06
CA LYS A 162 7.06 114.40 -49.73
C LYS A 162 6.84 112.96 -50.20
N ASN A 163 7.20 112.64 -51.46
CA ASN A 163 7.06 111.28 -52.00
C ASN A 163 7.92 110.26 -51.25
N THR A 164 9.16 110.63 -50.87
CA THR A 164 10.03 109.75 -50.08
C THR A 164 9.51 109.54 -48.66
N LEU A 165 8.94 110.57 -48.03
CA LEU A 165 8.29 110.45 -46.73
C LEU A 165 7.06 109.53 -46.79
N GLU A 166 6.22 109.66 -47.82
CA GLU A 166 5.06 108.78 -48.03
C GLU A 166 5.47 107.32 -48.30
N SER A 167 6.56 107.10 -49.03
CA SER A 167 7.14 105.77 -49.24
C SER A 167 7.66 105.18 -47.93
N LEU A 168 8.40 105.95 -47.14
CA LEU A 168 8.92 105.50 -45.84
C LEU A 168 7.79 105.20 -44.86
N GLN A 169 6.75 106.04 -44.82
CA GLN A 169 5.57 105.81 -44.00
C GLN A 169 4.88 104.50 -44.37
N SER A 170 4.76 104.21 -45.67
CA SER A 170 4.20 102.94 -46.16
C SER A 170 5.06 101.73 -45.75
N SER A 171 6.39 101.85 -45.81
CA SER A 171 7.32 100.82 -45.32
C SER A 171 7.22 100.60 -43.81
N VAL A 172 7.09 101.67 -43.01
CA VAL A 172 6.89 101.59 -41.55
C VAL A 172 5.57 100.90 -41.22
N THR A 173 4.47 101.26 -41.91
CA THR A 173 3.17 100.59 -41.73
C THR A 173 3.27 99.10 -42.06
N SER A 174 3.96 98.72 -43.13
CA SER A 174 4.18 97.31 -43.49
C SER A 174 4.95 96.57 -42.40
N LEU A 175 6.05 97.15 -41.89
CA LEU A 175 6.84 96.55 -40.80
C LEU A 175 6.04 96.42 -39.51
N GLN A 176 5.15 97.37 -39.22
CA GLN A 176 4.27 97.31 -38.06
C GLN A 176 3.24 96.19 -38.19
N SER A 177 2.66 95.98 -39.39
CA SER A 177 1.80 94.83 -39.67
C SER A 177 2.55 93.50 -39.55
N ASP A 178 3.78 93.42 -40.06
CA ASP A 178 4.63 92.23 -39.93
C ASP A 178 4.96 91.93 -38.46
N LEU A 179 5.26 92.95 -37.66
CA LEU A 179 5.51 92.80 -36.23
C LEU A 179 4.27 92.28 -35.49
N GLN A 180 3.08 92.80 -35.81
CA GLN A 180 1.81 92.30 -35.25
C GLN A 180 1.54 90.85 -35.65
N SER A 181 1.80 90.49 -36.91
CA SER A 181 1.71 89.10 -37.37
C SER A 181 2.67 88.21 -36.58
N LYS A 182 3.91 88.63 -36.36
CA LYS A 182 4.87 87.88 -35.55
C LYS A 182 4.52 87.79 -34.07
N GLN A 183 3.87 88.81 -33.52
CA GLN A 183 3.31 88.73 -32.18
C GLN A 183 2.21 87.66 -32.11
N SER A 184 1.29 87.63 -33.09
CA SER A 184 0.24 86.61 -33.15
C SER A 184 0.78 85.18 -33.33
N ASP A 185 1.83 85.01 -34.15
CA ASP A 185 2.53 83.73 -34.32
C ASP A 185 3.14 83.27 -32.98
N PHE A 186 3.75 84.19 -32.21
CA PHE A 186 4.34 83.90 -30.91
C PHE A 186 3.29 83.51 -29.86
N ASP A 187 2.15 84.20 -29.83
CA ASP A 187 1.04 83.89 -28.91
C ASP A 187 0.41 82.52 -29.20
N SER A 188 0.29 82.18 -30.49
CA SER A 188 -0.14 80.84 -30.94
C SER A 188 0.84 79.76 -30.48
N LEU A 189 2.15 79.97 -30.71
CA LEU A 189 3.20 79.05 -30.27
C LEU A 189 3.23 78.88 -28.75
N SER A 190 3.04 79.98 -28.00
CA SER A 190 2.94 79.98 -26.54
C SER A 190 1.76 79.12 -26.06
N SER A 191 0.61 79.22 -26.74
CA SER A 191 -0.58 78.42 -26.44
C SER A 191 -0.34 76.92 -26.69
N SER A 192 0.26 76.55 -27.83
CA SER A 192 0.64 75.15 -28.10
C SER A 192 1.66 74.61 -27.09
N MET A 193 2.58 75.45 -26.60
CA MET A 193 3.54 75.06 -25.56
C MET A 193 2.85 74.76 -24.22
N ILE A 194 1.81 75.53 -23.87
CA ILE A 194 0.99 75.29 -22.67
C ILE A 194 0.23 73.96 -22.80
N GLU A 195 -0.34 73.68 -23.96
CA GLU A 195 -1.05 72.43 -24.24
C GLU A 195 -0.11 71.22 -24.15
N MET A 196 1.07 71.31 -24.77
CA MET A 196 2.10 70.27 -24.67
C MET A 196 2.55 70.02 -23.23
N LYS A 197 2.67 71.08 -22.42
CA LYS A 197 2.98 70.97 -20.99
C LYS A 197 1.87 70.24 -20.22
N SER A 198 0.60 70.46 -20.55
CA SER A 198 -0.53 69.72 -19.97
C SER A 198 -0.44 68.24 -20.33
N SER A 199 -0.23 67.90 -21.60
CA SER A 199 -0.11 66.51 -22.04
C SER A 199 1.07 65.78 -21.38
N VAL A 200 2.21 66.47 -21.17
CA VAL A 200 3.35 65.91 -20.43
C VAL A 200 3.02 65.66 -18.96
N SER A 201 2.23 66.53 -18.32
CA SER A 201 1.74 66.33 -16.95
C SER A 201 0.84 65.10 -16.85
N ASP A 202 -0.06 64.91 -17.80
CA ASP A 202 -0.98 63.77 -17.86
C ASP A 202 -0.23 62.44 -18.08
N LEU A 203 0.75 62.45 -19.00
CA LEU A 203 1.62 61.30 -19.22
C LEU A 203 2.45 60.97 -17.97
N THR A 204 2.98 61.99 -17.27
CA THR A 204 3.72 61.81 -16.02
C THR A 204 2.86 61.16 -14.94
N SER A 205 1.61 61.61 -14.80
CA SER A 205 0.64 61.02 -13.86
C SER A 205 0.32 59.57 -14.22
N SER A 206 0.13 59.28 -15.50
CA SER A 206 -0.13 57.93 -16.02
C SER A 206 1.05 56.98 -15.78
N VAL A 207 2.28 57.43 -16.04
CA VAL A 207 3.51 56.67 -15.76
C VAL A 207 3.67 56.41 -14.27
N THR A 208 3.37 57.39 -13.42
CA THR A 208 3.40 57.22 -11.96
C THR A 208 2.41 56.15 -11.49
N ALA A 209 1.19 56.16 -12.04
CA ALA A 209 0.17 55.15 -11.75
C ALA A 209 0.55 53.75 -12.25
N LEU A 210 1.23 53.65 -13.41
CA LEU A 210 1.76 52.38 -13.89
C LEU A 210 2.92 51.89 -13.01
N SER A 211 3.79 52.79 -12.53
CA SER A 211 4.88 52.46 -11.62
C SER A 211 4.37 51.94 -10.27
N SER A 212 3.30 52.54 -9.72
CA SER A 212 2.68 52.06 -8.49
C SER A 212 2.01 50.69 -8.69
N LYS A 213 1.27 50.50 -9.79
CA LYS A 213 0.70 49.19 -10.17
C LYS A 213 1.78 48.12 -10.33
N LEU A 214 2.88 48.43 -11.02
CA LEU A 214 4.00 47.51 -11.19
C LEU A 214 4.65 47.14 -9.85
N SER A 215 4.74 48.10 -8.92
CA SER A 215 5.26 47.85 -7.57
C SER A 215 4.34 46.92 -6.76
N ALA A 216 3.02 47.12 -6.85
CA ALA A 216 2.04 46.22 -6.26
C ALA A 216 2.13 44.80 -6.86
N THR A 217 2.18 44.68 -8.19
CA THR A 217 2.36 43.38 -8.85
C THR A 217 3.69 42.71 -8.49
N LYS A 218 4.78 43.48 -8.33
CA LYS A 218 6.06 42.95 -7.82
C LYS A 218 5.93 42.43 -6.38
N GLN A 219 5.15 43.10 -5.54
CA GLN A 219 4.88 42.65 -4.18
C GLN A 219 4.03 41.37 -4.17
N ASP A 220 3.00 41.28 -5.03
CA ASP A 220 2.18 40.07 -5.19
C ASP A 220 3.03 38.90 -5.71
N VAL A 221 3.92 39.14 -6.67
CA VAL A 221 4.91 38.14 -7.12
C VAL A 221 5.93 37.82 -6.01
N SER A 222 6.18 38.70 -5.04
CA SER A 222 6.98 38.33 -3.87
C SER A 222 6.25 37.36 -2.94
N GLN A 223 4.92 37.39 -2.88
CA GLN A 223 4.14 36.40 -2.10
C GLN A 223 4.27 34.97 -2.65
N THR A 224 4.87 34.77 -3.83
CA THR A 224 5.27 33.45 -4.33
C THR A 224 6.24 32.72 -3.37
N THR A 225 6.86 33.43 -2.41
CA THR A 225 7.60 32.80 -1.29
C THR A 225 6.71 31.94 -0.41
N GLU A 226 5.46 32.33 -0.17
CA GLU A 226 4.48 31.55 0.60
C GLU A 226 4.18 30.23 -0.14
N VAL A 227 3.89 30.32 -1.44
CA VAL A 227 3.68 29.15 -2.30
C VAL A 227 4.90 28.24 -2.30
N LYS A 228 6.11 28.78 -2.36
CA LYS A 228 7.35 28.00 -2.29
C LYS A 228 7.53 27.31 -0.93
N SER A 229 7.18 27.98 0.18
CA SER A 229 7.19 27.41 1.53
C SER A 229 6.20 26.24 1.66
N LEU A 230 4.98 26.42 1.13
CA LEU A 230 3.95 25.38 1.08
C LEU A 230 4.40 24.18 0.23
N ILE A 231 5.01 24.41 -0.93
CA ILE A 231 5.55 23.34 -1.78
C ILE A 231 6.63 22.53 -1.03
N ASN A 232 7.54 23.19 -0.32
CA ASN A 232 8.58 22.49 0.45
C ASN A 232 7.99 21.67 1.61
N SER A 233 6.98 22.24 2.30
CA SER A 233 6.26 21.55 3.38
C SER A 233 5.51 20.32 2.85
N LEU A 234 4.84 20.46 1.71
CA LEU A 234 4.15 19.37 1.04
C LEU A 234 5.12 18.29 0.57
N SER A 235 6.26 18.65 -0.01
CA SER A 235 7.29 17.70 -0.44
C SER A 235 7.85 16.89 0.74
N SER A 236 8.05 17.53 1.89
CA SER A 236 8.48 16.87 3.13
C SER A 236 7.41 15.91 3.66
N ALA A 237 6.14 16.33 3.66
CA ALA A 237 5.02 15.49 4.06
C ALA A 237 4.84 14.26 3.15
N VAL A 238 4.97 14.43 1.83
CA VAL A 238 4.92 13.33 0.85
C VAL A 238 6.06 12.34 1.08
N SER A 239 7.26 12.83 1.38
CA SER A 239 8.42 11.97 1.68
C SER A 239 8.21 11.14 2.95
N ALA A 240 7.65 11.76 4.01
CA ALA A 240 7.31 11.05 5.24
C ALA A 240 6.22 9.98 5.02
N LEU A 241 5.19 10.31 4.24
CA LEU A 241 4.13 9.35 3.90
C LEU A 241 4.67 8.17 3.08
N ASN A 242 5.57 8.43 2.13
CA ASN A 242 6.21 7.39 1.33
C ASN A 242 7.03 6.42 2.21
N ASN A 243 7.76 6.95 3.20
CA ASN A 243 8.48 6.11 4.16
C ASN A 243 7.52 5.26 5.00
N ALA A 244 6.46 5.86 5.54
CA ALA A 244 5.45 5.13 6.34
C ALA A 244 4.75 4.01 5.54
N VAL A 245 4.48 4.25 4.25
CA VAL A 245 3.93 3.22 3.35
C VAL A 245 4.91 2.07 3.15
N ASN A 246 6.21 2.34 3.02
CA ASN A 246 7.22 1.29 2.89
C ASN A 246 7.35 0.46 4.17
N ASP A 247 7.35 1.10 5.35
CA ASP A 247 7.34 0.40 6.64
C ASP A 247 6.12 -0.51 6.78
N GLN A 248 4.95 -0.06 6.30
CA GLN A 248 3.73 -0.86 6.35
C GLN A 248 3.77 -2.06 5.40
N LYS A 249 4.38 -1.92 4.22
CA LYS A 249 4.62 -3.04 3.30
C LYS A 249 5.54 -4.09 3.92
N GLU A 250 6.55 -3.68 4.68
CA GLU A 250 7.45 -4.61 5.36
C GLU A 250 6.75 -5.36 6.49
N LYS A 251 5.92 -4.68 7.28
CA LYS A 251 5.05 -5.32 8.29
C LYS A 251 4.06 -6.30 7.66
N GLN A 252 3.51 -5.97 6.50
CA GLN A 252 2.63 -6.86 5.75
C GLN A 252 3.39 -8.11 5.31
N ALA A 253 4.59 -7.96 4.73
CA ALA A 253 5.42 -9.09 4.32
C ALA A 253 5.83 -10.00 5.49
N GLU A 254 6.13 -9.45 6.67
CA GLU A 254 6.38 -10.24 7.89
C GLU A 254 5.14 -11.01 8.34
N THR A 255 3.97 -10.38 8.28
CA THR A 255 2.69 -11.03 8.62
C THR A 255 2.37 -12.17 7.65
N GLU A 256 2.61 -11.97 6.35
CA GLU A 256 2.43 -13.00 5.31
C GLU A 256 3.39 -14.19 5.51
N ARG A 257 4.66 -13.92 5.84
CA ARG A 257 5.63 -14.98 6.19
C ARG A 257 5.19 -15.78 7.43
N SER A 258 4.72 -15.09 8.46
CA SER A 258 4.21 -15.73 9.68
C SER A 258 2.97 -16.58 9.41
N LEU A 259 2.06 -16.09 8.55
CA LEU A 259 0.85 -16.81 8.15
C LEU A 259 1.19 -18.09 7.37
N GLU A 260 2.13 -18.03 6.43
CA GLU A 260 2.53 -19.21 5.65
C GLU A 260 3.27 -20.24 6.52
N SER A 261 4.07 -19.78 7.49
CA SER A 261 4.69 -20.64 8.50
C SER A 261 3.64 -21.33 9.38
N LEU A 262 2.64 -20.60 9.86
CA LEU A 262 1.56 -21.15 10.69
C LEU A 262 0.73 -22.17 9.90
N LYS A 263 0.40 -21.86 8.65
CA LYS A 263 -0.32 -22.77 7.74
C LYS A 263 0.45 -24.06 7.51
N SER A 264 1.75 -23.98 7.26
CA SER A 264 2.63 -25.15 7.11
C SER A 264 2.68 -25.99 8.38
N ALA A 265 2.75 -25.35 9.56
CA ALA A 265 2.72 -26.04 10.85
C ALA A 265 1.38 -26.75 11.11
N ILE A 266 0.24 -26.10 10.81
CA ILE A 266 -1.10 -26.70 10.94
C ILE A 266 -1.25 -27.89 9.99
N GLN A 267 -0.78 -27.77 8.74
CA GLN A 267 -0.84 -28.85 7.77
C GLN A 267 0.00 -30.05 8.23
N SER A 268 1.20 -29.81 8.76
CA SER A 268 2.04 -30.86 9.34
C SER A 268 1.37 -31.52 10.55
N ASP A 269 0.74 -30.75 11.45
CA ASP A 269 0.02 -31.28 12.62
C ASP A 269 -1.18 -32.13 12.21
N GLN A 270 -1.93 -31.70 11.19
CA GLN A 270 -3.04 -32.47 10.63
C GLN A 270 -2.58 -33.79 10.02
N GLN A 271 -1.46 -33.79 9.29
CA GLN A 271 -0.85 -35.02 8.77
C GLN A 271 -0.36 -35.95 9.88
N ASN A 272 0.25 -35.40 10.94
CA ASN A 272 0.64 -36.17 12.12
C ASN A 272 -0.57 -36.84 12.77
N LYS A 273 -1.63 -36.08 13.03
CA LYS A 273 -2.88 -36.59 13.61
C LYS A 273 -3.55 -37.65 12.73
N GLN A 274 -3.50 -37.50 11.41
CA GLN A 274 -4.00 -38.53 10.49
C GLN A 274 -3.19 -39.82 10.63
N ARG A 275 -1.85 -39.74 10.67
CA ARG A 275 -0.99 -40.90 10.89
C ARG A 275 -1.25 -41.59 12.23
N ASP A 276 -1.43 -40.81 13.30
CA ASP A 276 -1.76 -41.34 14.62
C ASP A 276 -3.13 -42.03 14.61
N MET A 277 -4.12 -41.46 13.92
CA MET A 277 -5.45 -42.04 13.77
C MET A 277 -5.43 -43.33 12.93
N ASP A 278 -4.65 -43.36 11.85
CA ASP A 278 -4.45 -44.56 11.04
C ASP A 278 -3.77 -45.66 11.86
N SER A 279 -2.72 -45.32 12.62
CA SER A 279 -2.04 -46.23 13.53
C SER A 279 -3.00 -46.77 14.60
N LEU A 280 -3.83 -45.92 15.19
CA LEU A 280 -4.81 -46.33 16.19
C LEU A 280 -5.89 -47.24 15.59
N SER A 281 -6.30 -46.98 14.35
CA SER A 281 -7.25 -47.82 13.59
C SER A 281 -6.67 -49.22 13.32
N SER A 282 -5.39 -49.30 12.95
CA SER A 282 -4.66 -50.57 12.82
C SER A 282 -4.59 -51.33 14.14
N SER A 283 -4.17 -50.68 15.24
CA SER A 283 -4.13 -51.32 16.56
C SER A 283 -5.52 -51.75 17.05
N MET A 284 -6.57 -50.98 16.75
CA MET A 284 -7.95 -51.36 17.08
C MET A 284 -8.41 -52.58 16.26
N SER A 285 -7.98 -52.69 15.01
CA SER A 285 -8.26 -53.86 14.16
C SER A 285 -7.56 -55.12 14.68
N GLU A 286 -6.30 -54.99 15.11
CA GLU A 286 -5.53 -56.08 15.74
C GLU A 286 -6.11 -56.50 17.09
N LEU A 287 -6.55 -55.55 17.92
CA LEU A 287 -7.27 -55.85 19.16
C LEU A 287 -8.59 -56.56 18.87
N LYS A 288 -9.30 -56.16 17.82
CA LYS A 288 -10.56 -56.81 17.41
C LYS A 288 -10.33 -58.25 16.93
N SER A 289 -9.28 -58.51 16.15
CA SER A 289 -8.93 -59.87 15.75
C SER A 289 -8.51 -60.71 16.95
N SER A 290 -7.67 -60.17 17.83
CA SER A 290 -7.26 -60.84 19.07
C SER A 290 -8.44 -61.19 19.97
N ALA A 291 -9.41 -60.29 20.11
CA ALA A 291 -10.64 -60.54 20.86
C ALA A 291 -11.52 -61.61 20.19
N SER A 292 -11.58 -61.65 18.86
CA SER A 292 -12.26 -62.69 18.09
C SER A 292 -11.60 -64.06 18.29
N ASP A 293 -10.27 -64.12 18.28
CA ASP A 293 -9.50 -65.34 18.51
C ASP A 293 -9.67 -65.84 19.94
N LEU A 294 -9.65 -64.93 20.92
CA LEU A 294 -9.92 -65.27 22.32
C LEU A 294 -11.36 -65.76 22.50
N THR A 295 -12.33 -65.13 21.84
CA THR A 295 -13.74 -65.57 21.85
C THR A 295 -13.86 -66.97 21.25
N SER A 296 -13.17 -67.24 20.14
CA SER A 296 -13.15 -68.57 19.50
C SER A 296 -12.51 -69.61 20.42
N SER A 297 -11.42 -69.24 21.10
CA SER A 297 -10.73 -70.10 22.08
C SER A 297 -11.60 -70.39 23.30
N VAL A 298 -12.30 -69.39 23.85
CA VAL A 298 -13.25 -69.57 24.96
C VAL A 298 -14.43 -70.43 24.50
N THR A 299 -14.93 -70.25 23.28
CA THR A 299 -15.98 -71.11 22.72
C THR A 299 -15.52 -72.57 22.60
N ALA A 300 -14.29 -72.79 22.13
CA ALA A 300 -13.70 -74.11 22.04
C ALA A 300 -13.46 -74.75 23.41
N LEU A 301 -12.97 -73.99 24.39
CA LEU A 301 -12.84 -74.45 25.77
C LEU A 301 -14.20 -74.76 26.38
N SER A 302 -15.23 -73.96 26.10
CA SER A 302 -16.60 -74.22 26.54
C SER A 302 -17.16 -75.49 25.90
N SER A 303 -16.87 -75.76 24.63
CA SER A 303 -17.31 -77.01 23.98
C SER A 303 -16.54 -78.22 24.50
N GLN A 304 -15.24 -78.08 24.76
CA GLN A 304 -14.43 -79.10 25.44
C GLN A 304 -14.93 -79.37 26.86
N LEU A 305 -15.31 -78.33 27.61
CA LEU A 305 -15.89 -78.48 28.94
C LEU A 305 -17.24 -79.19 28.88
N SER A 306 -18.11 -78.83 27.93
CA SER A 306 -19.37 -79.56 27.70
C SER A 306 -19.11 -81.03 27.35
N ALA A 307 -18.15 -81.33 26.48
CA ALA A 307 -17.78 -82.69 26.14
C ALA A 307 -17.18 -83.46 27.34
N ALA A 308 -16.41 -82.79 28.20
CA ALA A 308 -15.88 -83.38 29.43
C ALA A 308 -16.98 -83.60 30.49
N MET A 309 -17.98 -82.70 30.54
CA MET A 309 -19.16 -82.84 31.40
C MET A 309 -20.12 -83.93 30.92
N GLU A 310 -20.17 -84.16 29.60
CA GLU A 310 -20.83 -85.31 29.00
C GLU A 310 -20.00 -86.55 29.32
N GLN A 311 -20.15 -87.07 30.55
CA GLN A 311 -19.46 -88.25 31.08
C GLN A 311 -19.86 -89.54 30.33
N GLN A 312 -19.62 -89.59 29.03
CA GLN A 312 -19.97 -90.67 28.14
C GLN A 312 -19.10 -91.90 28.44
N GLU A 313 -17.85 -91.68 28.86
CA GLU A 313 -16.98 -92.75 29.33
C GLU A 313 -17.45 -93.30 30.68
N VAL A 314 -17.90 -92.46 31.62
CA VAL A 314 -18.52 -92.95 32.86
C VAL A 314 -19.82 -93.68 32.56
N LYS A 315 -20.62 -93.22 31.60
CA LYS A 315 -21.83 -93.92 31.14
C LYS A 315 -21.50 -95.27 30.49
N SER A 316 -20.43 -95.34 29.70
CA SER A 316 -19.93 -96.59 29.12
C SER A 316 -19.45 -97.55 30.21
N LEU A 317 -18.63 -97.06 31.14
CA LEU A 317 -18.17 -97.82 32.30
C LEU A 317 -19.34 -98.26 33.18
N MET A 318 -20.37 -97.44 33.36
CA MET A 318 -21.59 -97.77 34.10
C MET A 318 -22.39 -98.87 33.39
N ASN A 319 -22.45 -98.85 32.06
CA ASN A 319 -23.08 -99.91 31.26
C ASN A 319 -22.26 -101.21 31.33
N SER A 320 -20.93 -101.13 31.24
CA SER A 320 -20.03 -102.28 31.42
C SER A 320 -20.13 -102.85 32.83
N LEU A 321 -20.20 -102.00 33.86
CA LEU A 321 -20.39 -102.39 35.24
C LEU A 321 -21.76 -103.02 35.45
N SER A 322 -22.82 -102.44 34.90
CA SER A 322 -24.18 -103.03 34.90
C SER A 322 -24.19 -104.40 34.23
N SER A 323 -23.46 -104.56 33.12
CA SER A 323 -23.31 -105.83 32.42
C SER A 323 -22.53 -106.84 33.27
N ALA A 324 -21.44 -106.41 33.93
CA ALA A 324 -20.65 -107.24 34.82
C ALA A 324 -21.43 -107.67 36.07
N VAL A 325 -22.20 -106.76 36.67
CA VAL A 325 -23.12 -107.05 37.78
C VAL A 325 -24.21 -108.01 37.34
N SER A 326 -24.76 -107.85 36.13
CA SER A 326 -25.74 -108.79 35.57
C SER A 326 -25.14 -110.18 35.36
N ALA A 327 -23.91 -110.27 34.86
CA ALA A 327 -23.18 -111.52 34.70
C ALA A 327 -22.86 -112.18 36.05
N LEU A 328 -22.42 -111.41 37.05
CA LEU A 328 -22.22 -111.88 38.41
C LEU A 328 -23.53 -112.37 39.04
N THR A 329 -24.65 -111.69 38.80
CA THR A 329 -25.98 -112.11 39.25
C THR A 329 -26.39 -113.43 38.60
N SER A 330 -26.10 -113.61 37.30
CA SER A 330 -26.34 -114.90 36.63
C SER A 330 -25.47 -116.01 37.23
N LYS A 331 -24.19 -115.73 37.52
CA LYS A 331 -23.29 -116.68 38.18
C LYS A 331 -23.73 -117.02 39.61
N LEU A 332 -24.30 -116.05 40.32
CA LEU A 332 -24.92 -116.29 41.62
C LEU A 332 -26.14 -117.22 41.49
N SER A 333 -26.99 -117.02 40.47
CA SER A 333 -28.11 -117.93 40.20
C SER A 333 -27.68 -119.35 39.78
N GLU A 334 -26.56 -119.47 39.06
CA GLU A 334 -25.93 -120.78 38.79
C GLU A 334 -25.45 -121.43 40.11
N THR A 335 -24.96 -120.63 41.06
CA THR A 335 -24.53 -121.10 42.39
C THR A 335 -25.74 -121.57 43.23
N ASP A 336 -26.88 -120.88 43.14
CA ASP A 336 -28.14 -121.32 43.77
C ASP A 336 -28.65 -122.62 43.15
N SER A 337 -28.51 -122.78 41.83
CA SER A 337 -28.76 -124.04 41.12
C SER A 337 -27.86 -125.17 41.64
N LEU A 338 -26.55 -124.93 41.75
CA LEU A 338 -25.59 -125.88 42.35
C LEU A 338 -25.95 -126.21 43.81
N SER A 339 -26.39 -125.23 44.60
CA SER A 339 -26.87 -125.42 45.97
C SER A 339 -28.12 -126.32 46.00
N SER A 340 -29.02 -126.16 45.04
CA SER A 340 -30.19 -127.03 44.88
C SER A 340 -29.79 -128.46 44.50
N SER A 341 -28.88 -128.65 43.53
CA SER A 341 -28.34 -129.97 43.17
C SER A 341 -27.55 -130.60 44.32
N LEU A 342 -26.86 -129.80 45.14
CA LEU A 342 -26.18 -130.29 46.34
C LEU A 342 -27.19 -130.79 47.38
N ASN A 343 -28.31 -130.08 47.58
CA ASN A 343 -29.38 -130.52 48.48
C ASN A 343 -30.08 -131.79 47.96
N GLU A 344 -30.23 -131.93 46.65
CA GLU A 344 -30.79 -133.12 46.00
C GLU A 344 -29.83 -134.32 46.07
N LEU A 345 -28.52 -134.07 45.96
CA LEU A 345 -27.50 -135.08 46.23
C LEU A 345 -27.50 -135.45 47.72
N LYS A 346 -27.67 -134.49 48.62
CA LYS A 346 -27.75 -134.72 50.07
C LYS A 346 -28.99 -135.53 50.45
N SER A 347 -30.14 -135.28 49.82
CA SER A 347 -31.33 -136.13 49.97
C SER A 347 -31.09 -137.52 49.39
N SER A 348 -30.46 -137.63 48.22
CA SER A 348 -30.09 -138.92 47.64
C SER A 348 -29.14 -139.74 48.53
N VAL A 349 -28.17 -139.08 49.17
CA VAL A 349 -27.27 -139.70 50.15
C VAL A 349 -28.02 -140.07 51.42
N SER A 350 -28.99 -139.26 51.86
CA SER A 350 -29.88 -139.59 52.98
C SER A 350 -30.76 -140.81 52.67
N ASP A 351 -31.28 -140.90 51.45
CA ASP A 351 -32.07 -142.04 50.97
C ASP A 351 -31.21 -143.30 50.79
N LEU A 352 -29.97 -143.13 50.35
CA LEU A 352 -29.00 -144.22 50.30
C LEU A 352 -28.62 -144.67 51.72
N SER A 353 -28.46 -143.73 52.66
CA SER A 353 -28.22 -144.02 54.08
C SER A 353 -29.39 -144.75 54.73
N SER A 354 -30.63 -144.35 54.44
CA SER A 354 -31.83 -145.05 54.90
C SER A 354 -31.98 -146.43 54.25
N SER A 355 -31.58 -146.57 52.97
CA SER A 355 -31.52 -147.86 52.28
C SER A 355 -30.43 -148.77 52.84
N ILE A 356 -29.26 -148.22 53.19
CA ILE A 356 -28.19 -148.93 53.89
C ILE A 356 -28.65 -149.31 55.29
N ALA A 357 -29.40 -148.46 56.00
CA ALA A 357 -29.98 -148.81 57.30
C ALA A 357 -31.02 -149.93 57.17
N ALA A 358 -31.80 -149.96 56.09
CA ALA A 358 -32.74 -151.04 55.79
C ALA A 358 -32.02 -152.33 55.37
N LEU A 359 -30.91 -152.25 54.64
CA LEU A 359 -30.05 -153.40 54.35
C LEU A 359 -29.33 -153.87 55.61
N SER A 360 -28.89 -152.95 56.46
CA SER A 360 -28.25 -153.23 57.74
C SER A 360 -29.24 -153.87 58.70
N SER A 361 -30.52 -153.48 58.73
CA SER A 361 -31.53 -154.14 59.57
C SER A 361 -31.90 -155.52 59.05
N LYS A 362 -31.93 -155.71 57.72
CA LYS A 362 -32.03 -157.04 57.10
C LYS A 362 -30.81 -157.90 57.42
N GLN A 363 -29.61 -157.33 57.34
CA GLN A 363 -28.35 -157.97 57.71
C GLN A 363 -28.29 -158.25 59.21
N GLN A 364 -28.82 -157.40 60.07
CA GLN A 364 -28.88 -157.62 61.52
C GLN A 364 -29.87 -158.73 61.86
N SER A 365 -30.97 -158.87 61.11
CA SER A 365 -31.89 -160.01 61.26
C SER A 365 -31.31 -161.32 60.74
N SER A 366 -30.48 -161.28 59.69
CA SER A 366 -29.79 -162.47 59.17
C SER A 366 -28.61 -162.83 60.06
N GLU A 367 -27.88 -161.83 60.56
CA GLU A 367 -26.84 -161.97 61.56
C GLU A 367 -27.42 -162.40 62.89
N GLU A 368 -28.59 -161.98 63.36
CA GLU A 368 -29.17 -162.49 64.61
C GLU A 368 -29.60 -163.96 64.48
N ARG A 369 -30.05 -164.40 63.29
CA ARG A 369 -30.23 -165.82 62.98
C ARG A 369 -28.91 -166.59 62.97
N ILE A 370 -27.85 -166.00 62.42
CA ILE A 370 -26.51 -166.60 62.39
C ILE A 370 -25.86 -166.56 63.77
N LEU A 371 -26.01 -165.50 64.55
CA LEU A 371 -25.36 -165.22 65.83
C LEU A 371 -26.08 -165.97 66.96
N ASN A 372 -27.36 -166.32 66.82
CA ASN A 372 -27.97 -167.35 67.67
C ASN A 372 -27.51 -168.77 67.29
N ALA A 373 -27.17 -169.03 66.02
CA ALA A 373 -26.52 -170.28 65.63
C ALA A 373 -25.02 -170.33 66.02
N LEU A 374 -24.34 -169.18 66.06
CA LEU A 374 -22.90 -169.04 66.33
C LEU A 374 -22.59 -168.76 67.81
N LYS A 375 -23.49 -168.18 68.61
CA LYS A 375 -23.36 -168.17 70.08
C LYS A 375 -23.48 -169.57 70.68
N GLY A 376 -24.01 -170.54 69.93
CA GLY A 376 -23.92 -171.96 70.27
C GLY A 376 -22.53 -172.57 70.01
N LEU A 377 -21.72 -171.97 69.14
CA LEU A 377 -20.45 -172.51 68.68
C LEU A 377 -19.46 -171.37 68.47
N MET A 378 -18.51 -171.22 69.39
CA MET A 378 -17.35 -170.29 69.35
C MET A 378 -17.42 -169.09 70.31
N SER A 379 -17.67 -169.42 71.58
CA SER A 379 -16.82 -168.92 72.67
C SER A 379 -15.48 -169.68 72.65
N ASN A 380 -14.51 -169.21 71.85
CA ASN A 380 -13.06 -169.31 72.11
C ASN A 380 -12.26 -168.67 70.95
N THR A 381 -11.36 -167.76 71.30
CA THR A 381 -10.18 -167.21 70.55
C THR A 381 -10.44 -166.22 69.39
N SER A 382 -9.57 -165.26 69.03
CA SER A 382 -8.79 -164.18 69.69
C SER A 382 -7.92 -163.51 68.60
N ALA A 383 -8.09 -162.19 68.38
CA ALA A 383 -7.09 -161.16 68.01
C ALA A 383 -6.33 -161.10 66.65
N LYS A 384 -6.03 -159.83 66.24
CA LYS A 384 -4.95 -159.28 65.35
C LYS A 384 -5.15 -159.26 63.81
N THR A 385 -4.57 -158.39 62.95
CA THR A 385 -4.09 -156.97 62.82
C THR A 385 -3.20 -156.87 61.55
N ALA A 386 -3.26 -155.76 60.77
CA ALA A 386 -2.22 -155.14 59.89
C ALA A 386 -1.65 -155.96 58.67
N ASP A 387 -1.05 -155.48 57.56
CA ASP A 387 -0.53 -154.22 56.97
C ASP A 387 -0.30 -154.44 55.42
N VAL A 388 -0.17 -153.41 54.58
CA VAL A 388 -0.20 -153.43 53.08
C VAL A 388 1.04 -152.79 52.41
N PRO A 389 1.49 -153.20 51.19
CA PRO A 389 2.86 -153.02 50.68
C PRO A 389 3.19 -151.71 49.93
N VAL A 390 4.48 -151.34 49.99
CA VAL A 390 5.15 -150.15 49.41
C VAL A 390 5.53 -150.35 47.92
N LYS A 391 5.31 -149.32 47.09
CA LYS A 391 5.55 -149.26 45.63
C LYS A 391 7.04 -149.06 45.28
N SER A 392 7.54 -149.68 44.21
CA SER A 392 8.91 -149.51 43.69
C SER A 392 8.94 -148.62 42.42
N CYS A 393 10.09 -147.95 42.16
CA CYS A 393 10.29 -147.03 41.03
C CYS A 393 11.18 -147.61 39.92
N LYS A 394 11.03 -147.10 38.68
CA LYS A 394 11.89 -147.45 37.51
C LYS A 394 13.36 -147.06 37.78
N SER A 395 14.33 -147.70 37.14
CA SER A 395 15.76 -147.37 37.29
C SER A 395 16.04 -145.91 36.95
N GLY A 396 16.88 -145.23 37.75
CA GLY A 396 17.15 -143.79 37.65
C GLY A 396 16.13 -142.87 38.33
N TRP A 397 15.04 -143.42 38.88
CA TRP A 397 14.04 -142.68 39.64
C TRP A 397 14.18 -142.94 41.14
N ILE A 398 13.92 -141.89 41.92
CA ILE A 398 14.00 -141.90 43.38
C ILE A 398 12.59 -142.01 43.95
N VAL A 399 12.36 -142.98 44.83
CA VAL A 399 11.09 -143.13 45.53
C VAL A 399 11.00 -142.12 46.69
N TYR A 400 9.87 -141.42 46.76
CA TYR A 400 9.51 -140.64 47.94
C TYR A 400 8.01 -140.81 48.21
N LYS A 401 7.69 -141.33 49.40
CA LYS A 401 6.35 -141.81 49.76
C LYS A 401 5.80 -142.77 48.70
N SER A 402 4.76 -142.36 47.97
CA SER A 402 4.08 -143.17 46.95
C SER A 402 4.33 -142.69 45.51
N SER A 403 5.29 -141.78 45.31
CA SER A 403 5.64 -141.21 44.00
C SER A 403 7.10 -141.45 43.63
N CYS A 404 7.38 -141.44 42.33
CA CYS A 404 8.72 -141.56 41.79
C CYS A 404 9.19 -140.24 41.19
N PHE A 405 10.44 -139.85 41.45
CA PHE A 405 11.04 -138.59 40.99
C PHE A 405 12.28 -138.83 40.15
N PHE A 406 12.39 -138.18 38.99
CA PHE A 406 13.57 -138.23 38.13
C PHE A 406 14.22 -136.85 38.06
N PHE A 407 15.52 -136.76 38.38
CA PHE A 407 16.30 -135.52 38.32
C PHE A 407 17.24 -135.61 37.12
N SER A 408 17.01 -134.80 36.09
CA SER A 408 17.82 -134.90 34.87
C SER A 408 19.27 -134.47 35.10
N GLU A 409 20.19 -135.09 34.38
CA GLU A 409 21.57 -134.60 34.29
C GLU A 409 21.74 -133.63 33.11
N THR A 410 20.97 -133.84 32.04
CA THR A 410 20.95 -133.02 30.82
C THR A 410 20.21 -131.70 31.03
N GLN A 411 20.63 -130.69 30.29
CA GLN A 411 20.07 -129.34 30.36
C GLN A 411 19.31 -129.02 29.07
N VAL A 412 18.04 -128.65 29.20
CA VAL A 412 17.09 -128.45 28.10
C VAL A 412 16.18 -127.25 28.40
N SER A 413 15.44 -126.74 27.40
CA SER A 413 14.47 -125.66 27.64
C SER A 413 13.23 -126.21 28.35
N TRP A 414 12.40 -125.33 28.92
CA TRP A 414 11.24 -125.76 29.70
C TRP A 414 10.27 -126.63 28.88
N SER A 415 10.04 -126.27 27.61
CA SER A 415 9.20 -127.04 26.69
C SER A 415 9.75 -128.46 26.42
N GLU A 416 11.06 -128.57 26.18
CA GLU A 416 11.74 -129.85 25.98
C GLU A 416 11.70 -130.73 27.25
N ALA A 417 11.85 -130.12 28.44
CA ALA A 417 11.72 -130.81 29.72
C ALA A 417 10.31 -131.37 29.92
N ARG A 418 9.27 -130.56 29.65
CA ARG A 418 7.87 -130.99 29.71
C ARG A 418 7.61 -132.19 28.80
N ASP A 419 8.07 -132.10 27.56
CA ASP A 419 7.84 -133.14 26.56
C ASP A 419 8.60 -134.42 26.91
N TYR A 420 9.81 -134.32 27.46
CA TYR A 420 10.55 -135.47 28.01
C TYR A 420 9.77 -136.15 29.14
N CYS A 421 9.28 -135.41 30.13
CA CYS A 421 8.54 -136.01 31.24
C CYS A 421 7.27 -136.73 30.75
N LYS A 422 6.53 -136.12 29.82
CA LYS A 422 5.36 -136.76 29.19
C LYS A 422 5.73 -138.07 28.47
N GLN A 423 6.86 -138.09 27.75
CA GLN A 423 7.37 -139.29 27.09
C GLN A 423 7.70 -140.42 28.10
N GLN A 424 8.06 -140.07 29.33
CA GLN A 424 8.33 -141.04 30.41
C GLN A 424 7.06 -141.49 31.17
N GLU A 425 5.86 -141.19 30.65
CA GLU A 425 4.58 -141.41 31.34
C GLU A 425 4.54 -140.69 32.71
N ALA A 426 5.13 -139.51 32.75
CA ALA A 426 5.28 -138.69 33.94
C ALA A 426 4.90 -137.24 33.61
N SER A 427 4.95 -136.38 34.62
CA SER A 427 4.72 -134.95 34.47
C SER A 427 5.95 -134.17 34.93
N LEU A 428 6.20 -133.02 34.30
CA LEU A 428 7.16 -132.06 34.83
C LEU A 428 6.69 -131.65 36.24
N LEU A 429 7.60 -131.57 37.20
CA LEU A 429 7.27 -131.62 38.62
C LEU A 429 6.19 -130.62 39.02
N LYS A 430 5.03 -131.11 39.45
CA LYS A 430 4.07 -130.37 40.27
C LYS A 430 4.44 -130.52 41.74
N ILE A 431 4.85 -129.42 42.35
CA ILE A 431 5.21 -129.38 43.76
C ILE A 431 3.92 -129.40 44.58
N GLN A 432 3.80 -130.36 45.49
CA GLN A 432 2.66 -130.42 46.41
C GLN A 432 2.83 -129.42 47.55
N ASP A 433 1.72 -129.00 48.16
CA ASP A 433 1.76 -128.22 49.40
C ASP A 433 2.08 -129.11 50.62
N ASP A 434 3.27 -129.75 50.58
CA ASP A 434 3.82 -130.61 51.63
C ASP A 434 5.25 -130.15 51.98
N ASN A 435 5.46 -129.78 53.24
CA ASN A 435 6.76 -129.30 53.72
C ASN A 435 7.84 -130.39 53.75
N GLU A 436 7.45 -131.66 53.90
CA GLU A 436 8.40 -132.77 53.88
C GLU A 436 8.89 -133.03 52.45
N GLU A 437 7.98 -133.06 51.46
CA GLU A 437 8.33 -133.15 50.04
C GLU A 437 9.25 -132.00 49.60
N TRP A 438 8.97 -130.77 50.06
CA TRP A 438 9.84 -129.62 49.77
C TRP A 438 11.26 -129.81 50.29
N SER A 439 11.42 -130.39 51.48
CA SER A 439 12.73 -130.67 52.07
C SER A 439 13.48 -131.75 51.29
N PHE A 440 12.78 -132.80 50.84
CA PHE A 440 13.30 -133.81 49.93
C PHE A 440 13.80 -133.23 48.60
N LEU A 441 13.01 -132.35 47.98
CA LEU A 441 13.37 -131.69 46.71
C LEU A 441 14.62 -130.82 46.87
N LYS A 442 14.70 -130.00 47.92
CA LYS A 442 15.88 -129.17 48.19
C LYS A 442 17.16 -129.99 48.33
N ASN A 443 17.08 -131.13 49.03
CA ASN A 443 18.25 -132.00 49.24
C ASN A 443 18.80 -132.61 47.93
N HIS A 444 17.98 -132.75 46.90
CA HIS A 444 18.39 -133.30 45.59
C HIS A 444 18.69 -132.24 44.54
N THR A 445 18.31 -130.97 44.78
CA THR A 445 18.43 -129.90 43.79
C THR A 445 19.59 -128.96 44.07
N ILE A 446 19.85 -128.58 45.32
CA ILE A 446 20.93 -127.64 45.66
C ILE A 446 22.31 -128.25 45.35
N PRO A 447 23.25 -127.53 44.72
CA PRO A 447 23.19 -126.11 44.31
C PRO A 447 22.85 -125.92 42.82
N LYS A 448 22.18 -126.88 42.17
CA LYS A 448 21.88 -126.86 40.74
C LYS A 448 20.47 -126.31 40.47
N HIS A 449 20.24 -125.93 39.21
CA HIS A 449 18.97 -125.40 38.73
C HIS A 449 18.14 -126.47 38.05
N TYR A 450 16.85 -126.57 38.41
CA TYR A 450 15.93 -127.56 37.88
C TYR A 450 14.57 -126.97 37.51
N TRP A 451 14.16 -127.10 36.25
CA TRP A 451 12.80 -126.84 35.81
C TRP A 451 11.80 -127.66 36.60
N VAL A 452 10.72 -126.99 36.98
CA VAL A 452 9.50 -127.61 37.52
C VAL A 452 8.35 -127.32 36.57
N GLY A 453 7.21 -127.96 36.78
CA GLY A 453 6.04 -127.87 35.92
C GLY A 453 5.31 -126.53 35.98
N LEU A 454 5.96 -125.43 36.37
CA LEU A 454 5.33 -124.14 36.64
C LEU A 454 5.60 -123.14 35.52
N THR A 455 4.56 -122.50 34.98
CA THR A 455 4.66 -121.46 33.94
C THR A 455 3.46 -120.52 33.98
N ASP A 456 3.62 -119.26 33.57
CA ASP A 456 2.53 -118.31 33.34
C ASP A 456 2.39 -117.88 31.87
N GLN A 457 3.27 -118.35 30.98
CA GLN A 457 3.39 -118.01 29.55
C GLN A 457 2.05 -117.94 28.80
N ASN A 458 1.14 -118.88 29.06
CA ASN A 458 -0.11 -118.99 28.30
C ASN A 458 -1.20 -118.01 28.78
N THR A 459 -1.17 -117.59 30.06
CA THR A 459 -2.32 -116.88 30.66
C THR A 459 -1.93 -115.62 31.45
N GLY A 460 -0.63 -115.34 31.63
CA GLY A 460 -0.14 -114.34 32.58
C GLY A 460 -0.49 -114.67 34.03
N GLN A 461 -0.86 -115.92 34.32
CA GLN A 461 -1.16 -116.45 35.65
C GLN A 461 -0.41 -117.78 35.81
N TRP A 462 0.35 -117.91 36.90
CA TRP A 462 1.12 -119.12 37.20
C TRP A 462 0.24 -120.36 37.30
N ARG A 463 0.60 -121.40 36.53
CA ARG A 463 -0.10 -122.69 36.45
C ARG A 463 0.89 -123.83 36.39
N TRP A 464 0.45 -124.98 36.91
CA TRP A 464 1.16 -126.24 36.70
C TRP A 464 0.91 -126.78 35.28
N VAL A 465 1.76 -127.66 34.78
CA VAL A 465 1.62 -128.34 33.47
C VAL A 465 0.33 -129.15 33.29
N ASP A 466 -0.43 -129.39 34.38
CA ASP A 466 -1.76 -129.98 34.36
C ASP A 466 -2.89 -128.93 34.38
N GLU A 467 -2.56 -127.67 34.08
CA GLU A 467 -3.44 -126.49 34.06
C GLU A 467 -4.00 -126.06 35.42
N THR A 468 -3.61 -126.73 36.51
CA THR A 468 -4.02 -126.32 37.86
C THR A 468 -3.44 -124.95 38.18
N PRO A 469 -4.27 -123.95 38.56
CA PRO A 469 -3.79 -122.65 39.03
C PRO A 469 -2.81 -122.78 40.20
N TYR A 470 -1.74 -122.01 40.18
CA TYR A 470 -0.80 -121.87 41.29
C TYR A 470 -0.99 -120.51 41.96
N SER A 471 -1.33 -120.51 43.24
CA SER A 471 -1.33 -119.30 44.06
C SER A 471 0.07 -119.06 44.62
N ILE A 472 0.63 -117.88 44.35
CA ILE A 472 1.99 -117.51 44.78
C ILE A 472 2.14 -117.65 46.31
N ASN A 473 2.98 -118.60 46.74
CA ASN A 473 3.42 -118.71 48.12
C ASN A 473 4.79 -118.04 48.27
N LYS A 474 4.83 -116.81 48.79
CA LYS A 474 6.05 -116.00 48.94
C LYS A 474 7.18 -116.69 49.72
N GLU A 475 6.90 -117.70 50.55
CA GLU A 475 7.95 -118.42 51.30
C GLU A 475 8.76 -119.38 50.41
N ARG A 476 8.12 -119.90 49.34
CA ARG A 476 8.71 -120.86 48.38
C ARG A 476 9.55 -120.18 47.31
N TRP A 477 9.34 -118.90 47.03
CA TRP A 477 10.08 -118.11 46.05
C TRP A 477 11.31 -117.43 46.67
N ASN A 478 12.34 -117.22 45.85
CA ASN A 478 13.43 -116.32 46.18
C ASN A 478 12.89 -114.92 46.45
N GLN A 479 13.60 -114.17 47.28
CA GLN A 479 13.21 -112.80 47.56
C GLN A 479 13.21 -111.97 46.27
N GLY A 480 12.10 -111.28 46.01
CA GLY A 480 11.90 -110.50 44.79
C GLY A 480 11.23 -111.27 43.65
N GLN A 481 11.12 -112.59 43.75
CA GLN A 481 10.62 -113.44 42.67
C GLN A 481 9.13 -113.83 42.90
N PRO A 482 8.34 -114.06 41.84
CA PRO A 482 8.70 -113.85 40.44
C PRO A 482 8.78 -112.36 40.06
N ASP A 483 9.70 -111.98 39.16
CA ASP A 483 9.92 -110.58 38.76
C ASP A 483 9.72 -110.27 37.27
N ASP A 484 9.43 -111.28 36.44
CA ASP A 484 9.20 -111.12 35.00
C ASP A 484 10.32 -110.31 34.30
N TRP A 485 11.59 -110.59 34.63
CA TRP A 485 12.72 -109.73 34.26
C TRP A 485 13.04 -109.72 32.77
N LYS A 486 12.54 -108.72 32.03
CA LYS A 486 12.67 -108.61 30.55
C LYS A 486 14.05 -108.25 29.99
N ASN A 487 15.07 -108.04 30.84
CA ASN A 487 16.41 -107.63 30.41
C ASN A 487 17.45 -108.78 30.41
N HIS A 488 17.01 -110.04 30.34
CA HIS A 488 17.89 -111.22 30.26
C HIS A 488 18.58 -111.40 28.89
N GLY A 489 18.24 -110.59 27.87
CA GLY A 489 18.87 -110.64 26.54
C GLY A 489 18.44 -111.81 25.64
N LEU A 490 17.25 -112.38 25.89
CA LEU A 490 16.70 -113.51 25.13
C LEU A 490 15.41 -113.17 24.36
N GLY A 491 15.07 -111.89 24.26
CA GLY A 491 13.85 -111.41 23.61
C GLY A 491 13.26 -110.22 24.38
N GLU A 492 12.10 -109.76 23.91
CA GLU A 492 11.26 -108.78 24.63
C GLU A 492 10.27 -109.47 25.59
N GLU A 493 10.08 -110.78 25.43
CA GLU A 493 9.34 -111.64 26.35
C GLU A 493 10.06 -111.68 27.70
N GLY A 494 9.30 -111.82 28.77
CA GLY A 494 9.85 -111.89 30.11
C GLY A 494 10.09 -113.31 30.59
N GLU A 495 10.11 -113.49 31.90
CA GLU A 495 10.51 -114.74 32.54
C GLU A 495 9.29 -115.60 32.86
N ASP A 496 8.81 -116.38 31.89
CA ASP A 496 7.51 -117.05 32.04
C ASP A 496 7.55 -118.49 32.62
N CYS A 497 8.72 -118.98 33.05
CA CYS A 497 8.91 -120.38 33.46
C CYS A 497 9.60 -120.51 34.82
N GLY A 498 9.02 -121.33 35.71
CA GLY A 498 9.50 -121.52 37.07
C GLY A 498 10.49 -122.66 37.21
N HIS A 499 11.54 -122.43 37.99
CA HIS A 499 12.55 -123.44 38.33
C HIS A 499 12.93 -123.39 39.81
N ILE A 500 13.43 -124.50 40.35
CA ILE A 500 14.14 -124.51 41.63
C ILE A 500 15.56 -124.03 41.37
N SER A 501 15.93 -122.90 41.97
CA SER A 501 17.25 -122.29 41.85
C SER A 501 18.28 -122.93 42.78
N TYR A 502 19.54 -122.49 42.70
CA TYR A 502 20.63 -122.95 43.57
C TYR A 502 20.37 -122.77 45.08
N THR A 503 19.41 -121.92 45.47
CA THR A 503 18.99 -121.71 46.87
C THR A 503 17.97 -122.76 47.35
N GLY A 504 17.44 -123.59 46.46
CA GLY A 504 16.32 -124.49 46.73
C GLY A 504 14.96 -123.79 46.75
N LYS A 505 14.89 -122.51 46.38
CA LYS A 505 13.64 -121.76 46.20
C LYS A 505 13.33 -121.50 44.73
N LEU A 506 12.06 -121.23 44.46
CA LEU A 506 11.55 -120.91 43.13
C LEU A 506 12.05 -119.56 42.63
N ASN A 507 12.29 -119.50 41.34
CA ASN A 507 12.65 -118.31 40.57
C ASN A 507 12.10 -118.52 39.15
N ASP A 508 11.62 -117.46 38.54
CA ASP A 508 11.21 -117.45 37.16
C ASP A 508 12.43 -117.13 36.29
N ILE A 509 12.58 -117.79 35.14
CA ILE A 509 13.58 -117.43 34.14
C ILE A 509 12.99 -117.64 32.75
N HIS A 510 13.57 -116.99 31.75
CA HIS A 510 13.14 -117.13 30.36
C HIS A 510 13.10 -118.61 29.93
N CYS A 511 11.96 -119.06 29.41
CA CYS A 511 11.64 -120.47 29.15
C CYS A 511 12.62 -121.19 28.20
N SER A 512 13.35 -120.43 27.37
CA SER A 512 14.38 -120.98 26.46
C SER A 512 15.69 -121.37 27.14
N THR A 513 15.88 -120.96 28.41
CA THR A 513 17.11 -121.26 29.18
C THR A 513 17.30 -122.77 29.32
N LYS A 514 18.52 -123.25 29.05
CA LYS A 514 18.83 -124.68 29.12
C LYS A 514 19.30 -125.03 30.54
N ILE A 515 18.44 -125.66 31.33
CA ILE A 515 18.76 -126.18 32.68
C ILE A 515 18.21 -127.60 32.89
N ARG A 516 18.56 -128.24 34.01
CA ARG A 516 18.06 -129.57 34.37
C ARG A 516 16.57 -129.50 34.67
N PHE A 517 15.91 -130.63 34.85
CA PHE A 517 14.48 -130.69 35.10
C PHE A 517 14.10 -131.88 35.97
N ILE A 518 12.91 -131.82 36.57
CA ILE A 518 12.42 -132.89 37.45
C ILE A 518 11.10 -133.43 36.89
N CYS A 519 11.01 -134.76 36.75
CA CYS A 519 9.76 -135.43 36.43
C CYS A 519 9.20 -136.15 37.67
N ARG A 520 7.87 -136.27 37.75
CA ARG A 520 7.15 -137.04 38.77
C ARG A 520 6.15 -138.02 38.13
N ASN A 521 6.13 -139.26 38.62
CA ASN A 521 5.13 -140.30 38.32
C ASN A 521 4.33 -140.69 39.57
#